data_AF-A0A497B3N2-F1
#
_entry.id   AF-A0A497B3N2-F1
#
_cell.length_a   1.000
_cell.length_b   1.000
_cell.length_c   1.000
_cell.angle_alpha   90.00
_cell.angle_beta   90.00
_cell.angle_gamma   90.00
#
_symmetry.space_group_name_H-M   'P 1'
#
loop_
_entity.id
_entity.type
_entity.pdbx_description
1 polymer ?
#
loop_
_entity_poly.entity_id
_entity_poly.type
_entity_poly.pdbx_seq_one_letter_code
_entity_poly.pdbx_strand_id
1 'polypeptide(L)'
;MGKIVEKAVKKRAERIAVSEAYYKEGVENPTKDWLEEFKRAKERRNAGLRKAMEEGRFEAGAEQVGTDGWQKATLNKSDRWLTGATSEEANEKYESAMADVEECIEKARKAVEGMPTTTIEQRAEKSKRFQIEMSKCMEAKRKRR
;
A
#
# COMPACT_ATOMS: atom_id res chain seq x y z
N MET A 1 -27.72 -11.04 31.02
CA MET A 1 -26.58 -10.63 30.17
C MET A 1 -26.00 -9.23 30.46
N GLY A 2 -26.58 -8.41 31.36
CA GLY A 2 -26.18 -6.99 31.53
C GLY A 2 -24.81 -6.72 32.19
N LYS A 3 -24.48 -7.34 33.33
CA LYS A 3 -23.32 -6.90 34.15
C LYS A 3 -21.94 -7.29 33.60
N ILE A 4 -21.81 -8.45 32.94
CA ILE A 4 -20.52 -8.92 32.43
C ILE A 4 -20.12 -8.18 31.16
N VAL A 5 -21.06 -7.99 30.23
CA VAL A 5 -20.83 -7.25 28.98
C VAL A 5 -20.51 -5.79 29.29
N GLU A 6 -21.28 -5.16 30.18
CA GLU A 6 -21.02 -3.77 30.61
C GLU A 6 -19.64 -3.62 31.24
N LYS A 7 -19.24 -4.53 32.14
CA LYS A 7 -17.90 -4.54 32.73
C LYS A 7 -16.80 -4.71 31.69
N ALA A 8 -17.01 -5.57 30.68
CA ALA A 8 -16.05 -5.78 29.60
C ALA A 8 -15.91 -4.55 28.68
N VAL A 9 -17.04 -3.93 28.30
CA VAL A 9 -17.07 -2.72 27.48
C VAL A 9 -16.41 -1.55 28.21
N LYS A 10 -16.73 -1.36 29.50
CA LYS A 10 -16.09 -0.34 30.35
C LYS A 10 -14.59 -0.56 30.45
N LYS A 11 -14.14 -1.77 30.78
CA LYS A 11 -12.71 -2.12 30.85
C LYS A 11 -12.00 -1.86 29.52
N ARG A 12 -12.63 -2.17 28.38
CA ARG A 12 -12.07 -1.88 27.05
C ARG A 12 -11.89 -0.39 26.83
N ALA A 13 -12.91 0.41 27.12
CA ALA A 13 -12.86 1.87 26.94
C ALA A 13 -11.77 2.51 27.80
N GLU A 14 -11.70 2.15 29.09
CA GLU A 14 -10.69 2.63 30.03
C GLU A 14 -9.25 2.28 29.57
N ARG A 15 -9.05 1.07 29.05
CA ARG A 15 -7.73 0.64 28.58
C ARG A 15 -7.29 1.37 27.32
N ILE A 16 -8.19 1.54 26.35
CA ILE A 16 -7.87 2.26 25.10
C ILE A 16 -7.44 3.70 25.41
N ALA A 17 -8.15 4.37 26.32
CA ALA A 17 -7.86 5.77 26.67
C ALA A 17 -6.43 5.98 27.20
N VAL A 18 -5.84 4.99 27.87
CA VAL A 18 -4.46 5.08 28.39
C VAL A 18 -3.43 4.41 27.49
N SER A 19 -3.85 3.69 26.45
CA SER A 19 -2.95 2.90 25.59
C SER A 19 -2.22 3.69 24.52
N GLU A 20 -2.63 4.91 24.20
CA GLU A 20 -2.00 5.70 23.12
C GLU A 20 -0.51 5.97 23.39
N ALA A 21 -0.17 6.39 24.60
CA ALA A 21 1.22 6.63 24.99
C ALA A 21 2.07 5.35 24.90
N TYR A 22 1.55 4.22 25.41
CA TYR A 22 2.23 2.92 25.33
C TYR A 22 2.38 2.42 23.89
N TYR A 23 1.38 2.67 23.05
CA TYR A 23 1.44 2.35 21.63
C TYR A 23 2.59 3.11 20.96
N LYS A 24 2.65 4.43 21.18
CA LYS A 24 3.69 5.29 20.62
C LYS A 24 5.08 4.87 21.12
N GLU A 25 5.24 4.68 22.42
CA GLU A 25 6.49 4.23 23.03
C GLU A 25 6.97 2.90 22.42
N GLY A 26 6.07 1.92 22.27
CA GLY A 26 6.43 0.61 21.71
C GLY A 26 6.78 0.63 20.22
N VAL A 27 6.28 1.61 19.46
CA VAL A 27 6.65 1.81 18.05
C VAL A 27 7.98 2.56 17.92
N GLU A 28 8.19 3.59 18.74
CA GLU A 28 9.41 4.41 18.71
C GLU A 28 10.61 3.67 19.33
N ASN A 29 10.38 2.84 20.35
CA ASN A 29 11.42 2.11 21.10
C ASN A 29 11.09 0.62 21.22
N PRO A 30 11.05 -0.13 20.11
CA PRO A 30 10.68 -1.53 20.15
C PRO A 30 11.76 -2.36 20.85
N THR A 31 11.36 -3.29 21.72
CA THR A 31 12.29 -4.21 22.42
C THR A 31 12.96 -5.23 21.51
N LYS A 32 12.45 -5.39 20.28
CA LYS A 32 12.99 -6.24 19.23
C LYS A 32 12.89 -5.53 17.88
N ASP A 33 13.86 -5.74 17.01
CA ASP A 33 13.78 -5.26 15.63
C ASP A 33 12.58 -5.87 14.90
N TRP A 34 11.75 -5.02 14.30
CA TRP A 34 10.53 -5.43 13.64
C TRP A 34 10.81 -6.30 12.40
N LEU A 35 11.78 -5.91 11.57
CA LEU A 35 12.05 -6.58 10.30
C LEU A 35 12.60 -7.98 10.53
N GLU A 36 13.51 -8.15 11.49
CA GLU A 36 14.08 -9.44 11.84
C GLU A 36 13.03 -10.38 12.44
N GLU A 37 12.18 -9.91 13.36
CA GLU A 37 11.11 -10.74 13.90
C GLU A 37 10.05 -11.09 12.83
N PHE A 38 9.77 -10.17 11.90
CA PHE A 38 8.90 -10.43 10.75
C PHE A 38 9.47 -11.52 9.82
N LYS A 39 10.77 -11.47 9.51
CA LYS A 39 11.45 -12.51 8.72
C LYS A 39 11.42 -13.86 9.43
N ARG A 40 11.73 -13.90 10.73
CA ARG A 40 11.63 -15.12 11.57
C ARG A 40 10.22 -15.69 11.60
N ALA A 41 9.20 -14.86 11.41
CA ALA A 41 7.80 -15.27 11.35
C ALA A 41 7.35 -15.89 10.04
N LYS A 42 8.16 -15.82 8.97
CA LYS A 42 7.75 -16.18 7.61
C LYS A 42 7.07 -17.54 7.53
N GLU A 43 7.69 -18.60 8.02
CA GLU A 43 7.16 -19.95 7.85
C GLU A 43 5.87 -20.18 8.64
N ARG A 44 5.84 -19.79 9.93
CA ARG A 44 4.62 -19.91 10.76
C ARG A 44 3.46 -19.06 10.22
N ARG A 45 3.74 -17.84 9.75
CA ARG A 45 2.77 -16.94 9.14
C ARG A 45 2.21 -17.56 7.86
N ASN A 46 3.08 -18.03 6.97
CA ASN A 46 2.68 -18.61 5.70
C ASN A 46 1.87 -19.90 5.89
N ALA A 47 2.25 -20.76 6.84
CA ALA A 47 1.47 -21.94 7.19
C ALA A 47 0.06 -21.58 7.67
N GLY A 48 -0.06 -20.57 8.55
CA GLY A 48 -1.36 -20.08 9.03
C GLY A 48 -2.24 -19.51 7.91
N LEU A 49 -1.64 -18.75 6.97
CA LEU A 49 -2.36 -18.22 5.82
C LEU A 49 -2.86 -19.34 4.88
N ARG A 50 -2.02 -20.33 4.58
CA ARG A 50 -2.44 -21.49 3.76
C ARG A 50 -3.60 -22.23 4.40
N LYS A 51 -3.49 -22.55 5.68
CA LYS A 51 -4.57 -23.18 6.43
C LYS A 51 -5.86 -22.35 6.40
N ALA A 52 -5.78 -21.03 6.54
CA ALA A 52 -6.95 -20.16 6.48
C ALA A 52 -7.62 -20.17 5.10
N MET A 53 -6.84 -20.25 4.02
CA MET A 53 -7.37 -20.39 2.66
C MET A 53 -7.98 -21.77 2.42
N GLU A 54 -7.29 -22.84 2.82
CA GLU A 54 -7.77 -24.21 2.71
C GLU A 54 -9.10 -24.43 3.47
N GLU A 55 -9.24 -23.78 4.63
CA GLU A 55 -10.44 -23.85 5.45
C GLU A 55 -11.51 -22.80 5.09
N GLY A 56 -11.32 -22.01 4.03
CA GLY A 56 -12.31 -21.00 3.57
C GLY A 56 -12.63 -19.92 4.61
N ARG A 57 -11.67 -19.57 5.50
CA ARG A 57 -11.92 -18.66 6.63
C ARG A 57 -12.19 -17.22 6.20
N PHE A 58 -11.64 -16.81 5.06
CA PHE A 58 -11.83 -15.46 4.54
C PHE A 58 -13.24 -15.30 3.98
N GLU A 59 -13.71 -16.28 3.23
CA GLU A 59 -15.07 -16.37 2.67
C GLU A 59 -16.10 -16.39 3.78
N ALA A 60 -15.92 -17.27 4.77
CA ALA A 60 -16.81 -17.34 5.94
C ALA A 60 -16.90 -16.00 6.68
N GLY A 61 -15.77 -15.30 6.85
CA GLY A 61 -15.75 -13.97 7.46
C GLY A 61 -16.43 -12.89 6.61
N ALA A 62 -16.26 -12.94 5.28
CA ALA A 62 -16.89 -12.02 4.35
C ALA A 62 -18.41 -12.22 4.30
N GLU A 63 -18.88 -13.46 4.25
CA GLU A 63 -20.30 -13.82 4.30
C GLU A 63 -20.94 -13.36 5.61
N GLN A 64 -20.24 -13.52 6.73
CA GLN A 64 -20.74 -13.08 8.04
C GLN A 64 -20.93 -11.55 8.12
N VAL A 65 -20.05 -10.77 7.49
CA VAL A 65 -20.10 -9.30 7.54
C VAL A 65 -21.04 -8.72 6.47
N GLY A 66 -21.03 -9.32 5.27
CA GLY A 66 -21.78 -8.85 4.11
C GLY A 66 -21.32 -7.49 3.58
N THR A 67 -21.91 -7.09 2.43
CA THR A 67 -21.58 -5.83 1.76
C THR A 67 -21.86 -4.62 2.66
N ASP A 68 -23.01 -4.57 3.32
CA ASP A 68 -23.42 -3.42 4.14
C ASP A 68 -22.52 -3.23 5.36
N GLY A 69 -22.14 -4.33 6.02
CA GLY A 69 -21.23 -4.32 7.16
C GLY A 69 -19.85 -3.79 6.77
N TRP A 70 -19.33 -4.24 5.61
CA TRP A 70 -18.07 -3.76 5.07
C TRP A 70 -18.14 -2.27 4.68
N GLN A 71 -19.19 -1.84 3.98
CA GLN A 71 -19.37 -0.43 3.59
C GLN A 71 -19.39 0.48 4.81
N LYS A 72 -20.23 0.17 5.80
CA LYS A 72 -20.34 0.95 7.03
C LYS A 72 -19.01 1.02 7.78
N ALA A 73 -18.33 -0.11 7.96
CA ALA A 73 -17.06 -0.15 8.68
C ALA A 73 -15.93 0.61 7.97
N THR A 74 -15.92 0.56 6.64
CA THR A 74 -14.93 1.25 5.80
C THR A 74 -15.16 2.76 5.81
N LEU A 75 -16.40 3.21 5.58
CA LEU A 75 -16.74 4.64 5.55
C LEU A 75 -16.51 5.31 6.91
N ASN A 76 -16.82 4.62 8.02
CA ASN A 76 -16.56 5.11 9.38
C ASN A 76 -15.08 5.34 9.71
N LYS A 77 -14.15 4.84 8.88
CA LYS A 77 -12.69 4.98 9.05
C LYS A 77 -12.02 5.63 7.83
N SER A 78 -12.80 6.27 6.97
CA SER A 78 -12.33 6.86 5.71
C SER A 78 -11.37 8.03 5.92
N ASP A 79 -11.51 8.74 7.04
CA ASP A 79 -10.62 9.79 7.52
C ASP A 79 -9.15 9.33 7.63
N ARG A 80 -8.92 8.07 8.03
CA ARG A 80 -7.57 7.49 8.12
C ARG A 80 -6.89 7.37 6.77
N TRP A 81 -7.67 7.02 5.74
CA TRP A 81 -7.14 6.93 4.37
C TRP A 81 -6.74 8.31 3.88
N LEU A 82 -7.63 9.30 4.00
CA LEU A 82 -7.34 10.66 3.52
C LEU A 82 -6.12 11.23 4.24
N THR A 83 -6.10 11.16 5.57
CA THR A 83 -4.99 11.67 6.40
C THR A 83 -3.64 11.02 6.03
N GLY A 84 -3.62 9.70 5.82
CA GLY A 84 -2.41 8.99 5.42
C GLY A 84 -1.97 9.32 3.99
N ALA A 85 -2.92 9.34 3.05
CA ALA A 85 -2.66 9.56 1.63
C ALA A 85 -2.20 10.99 1.30
N THR A 86 -2.63 11.98 2.09
CA THR A 86 -2.23 13.39 1.92
C THR A 86 -1.16 13.83 2.93
N SER A 87 -0.53 12.90 3.64
CA SER A 87 0.57 13.23 4.56
C SER A 87 1.77 13.76 3.77
N GLU A 88 2.58 14.60 4.42
CA GLU A 88 3.81 15.17 3.84
C GLU A 88 4.74 14.06 3.31
N GLU A 89 5.01 13.03 4.12
CA GLU A 89 5.81 11.87 3.72
C GLU A 89 5.23 11.14 2.50
N ALA A 90 3.90 11.03 2.38
CA ALA A 90 3.26 10.42 1.22
C ALA A 90 3.42 11.28 -0.04
N ASN A 91 3.25 12.60 0.08
CA ASN A 91 3.44 13.55 -1.02
C ASN A 91 4.89 13.53 -1.50
N GLU A 92 5.88 13.59 -0.59
CA GLU A 92 7.30 13.54 -0.93
C GLU A 92 7.67 12.23 -1.65
N LYS A 93 7.17 11.08 -1.17
CA LYS A 93 7.39 9.79 -1.85
C LYS A 93 6.77 9.77 -3.24
N TYR A 94 5.60 10.36 -3.41
CA TYR A 94 4.94 10.46 -4.71
C TYR A 94 5.71 11.38 -5.66
N GLU A 95 6.12 12.56 -5.20
CA GLU A 95 6.95 13.50 -5.96
C GLU A 95 8.27 12.85 -6.40
N SER A 96 8.96 12.15 -5.49
CA SER A 96 10.18 11.42 -5.82
C SER A 96 9.94 10.33 -6.88
N ALA A 97 8.84 9.57 -6.76
CA ALA A 97 8.48 8.56 -7.75
C ALA A 97 8.10 9.20 -9.11
N MET A 98 7.48 10.37 -9.12
CA MET A 98 7.11 11.09 -10.34
C MET A 98 8.31 11.77 -11.00
N ALA A 99 9.30 12.24 -10.23
CA ALA A 99 10.56 12.75 -10.77
C ALA A 99 11.31 11.68 -11.58
N ASP A 100 11.27 10.43 -11.10
CA ASP A 100 11.80 9.28 -11.85
C ASP A 100 11.07 9.05 -13.18
N VAL A 101 9.74 9.24 -13.20
CA VAL A 101 8.92 9.14 -14.40
C VAL A 101 9.21 10.29 -15.36
N GLU A 102 9.30 11.52 -14.84
CA GLU A 102 9.62 12.73 -15.61
C GLU A 102 10.97 12.60 -16.32
N GLU A 103 12.02 12.16 -15.62
CA GLU A 103 13.33 11.93 -16.22
C GLU A 103 13.24 10.94 -17.39
N CYS A 104 12.48 9.85 -17.22
CA CYS A 104 12.31 8.85 -18.25
C CYS A 104 11.46 9.33 -19.43
N ILE A 105 10.44 10.16 -19.19
CA ILE A 105 9.68 10.84 -20.23
C ILE A 105 10.61 11.74 -21.04
N GLU A 106 11.42 12.58 -20.39
CA GLU A 106 12.34 13.49 -21.08
C GLU A 106 13.37 12.73 -21.92
N LYS A 107 13.89 11.62 -21.40
CA LYS A 107 14.78 10.74 -22.17
C LYS A 107 14.09 10.15 -23.40
N ALA A 108 12.86 9.65 -23.24
CA ALA A 108 12.09 9.08 -24.33
C ALA A 108 11.70 10.14 -25.38
N ARG A 109 11.35 11.36 -24.94
CA ARG A 109 11.07 12.51 -25.83
C ARG A 109 12.28 12.85 -26.70
N LYS A 110 13.45 12.99 -26.10
CA LYS A 110 14.72 13.24 -26.82
C LYS A 110 15.04 12.14 -27.83
N ALA A 111 14.81 10.88 -27.48
CA ALA A 111 15.09 9.74 -28.35
C ALA A 111 14.21 9.69 -29.61
N VAL A 112 13.08 10.39 -29.62
CA VAL A 112 12.16 10.48 -30.76
C VAL A 112 12.10 11.88 -31.37
N GLU A 113 12.93 12.78 -30.88
CA GLU A 113 13.04 14.15 -31.38
C GLU A 113 13.53 14.12 -32.83
N GLY A 114 12.91 14.91 -33.70
CA GLY A 114 13.22 14.93 -35.14
C GLY A 114 12.71 13.73 -35.96
N MET A 115 12.12 12.71 -35.36
CA MET A 115 11.48 11.63 -36.14
C MET A 115 10.30 12.18 -36.97
N PRO A 116 10.17 11.78 -38.25
CA PRO A 116 9.11 12.27 -39.12
C PRO A 116 7.73 11.78 -38.64
N THR A 117 6.67 12.51 -39.01
CA THR A 117 5.29 12.21 -38.61
C THR A 117 4.27 12.48 -39.72
N THR A 118 4.72 12.55 -40.98
CA THR A 118 3.86 12.91 -42.12
C THR A 118 2.98 11.75 -42.58
N THR A 119 3.40 10.50 -42.33
CA THR A 119 2.56 9.30 -42.58
C THR A 119 2.08 8.66 -41.27
N ILE A 120 1.15 7.71 -41.37
CA ILE A 120 0.68 6.92 -40.22
C ILE A 120 1.79 6.01 -39.70
N GLU A 121 2.53 5.38 -40.60
CA GLU A 121 3.61 4.45 -40.30
C GLU A 121 4.73 5.16 -39.52
N GLN A 122 5.05 6.39 -39.92
CA GLN A 122 6.04 7.22 -39.22
C GLN A 122 5.60 7.59 -37.80
N ARG A 123 4.32 7.94 -37.60
CA ARG A 123 3.75 8.19 -36.27
C ARG A 123 3.75 6.94 -35.39
N ALA A 124 3.43 5.78 -35.98
CA ALA A 124 3.47 4.50 -35.29
C ALA A 124 4.89 4.15 -34.82
N GLU A 125 5.90 4.33 -35.67
CA GLU A 125 7.30 4.07 -35.31
C GLU A 125 7.80 5.06 -34.24
N LYS A 126 7.42 6.34 -34.33
CA LYS A 126 7.73 7.35 -33.29
C LYS A 126 7.15 6.95 -31.94
N SER A 127 5.86 6.56 -31.89
CA SER A 127 5.20 6.14 -30.66
C SER A 127 5.83 4.86 -30.08
N LYS A 128 6.11 3.88 -30.94
CA LYS A 128 6.77 2.63 -30.54
C LYS A 128 8.15 2.90 -29.95
N ARG A 129 8.96 3.76 -30.58
CA ARG A 129 10.28 4.12 -30.06
C ARG A 129 10.20 4.82 -28.71
N PHE A 130 9.26 5.75 -28.55
CA PHE A 130 9.02 6.41 -27.27
C PHE A 130 8.71 5.41 -26.16
N GLN A 131 7.76 4.49 -26.39
CA GLN A 131 7.36 3.46 -25.42
C GLN A 131 8.52 2.54 -25.05
N ILE A 132 9.34 2.13 -26.03
CA ILE A 132 10.53 1.31 -25.80
C ILE A 132 11.53 2.03 -24.89
N GLU A 133 11.85 3.30 -25.18
CA GLU A 133 12.84 4.05 -24.39
C GLU A 133 12.33 4.39 -22.99
N MET A 134 11.02 4.67 -22.85
CA MET A 134 10.38 4.83 -21.55
C MET A 134 10.49 3.54 -20.72
N SER A 135 10.13 2.38 -21.30
CA SER A 135 10.20 1.08 -20.62
C SER A 135 11.62 0.76 -20.15
N LYS A 136 12.63 0.92 -21.04
CA LYS A 136 14.04 0.70 -20.69
C LYS A 136 14.49 1.55 -19.52
N CYS A 137 14.12 2.84 -19.52
CA CYS A 137 14.48 3.75 -18.46
C CYS A 137 13.83 3.35 -17.12
N MET A 138 12.53 3.07 -17.12
CA MET A 138 11.80 2.67 -15.92
C MET A 138 12.30 1.33 -15.36
N GLU A 139 12.62 0.36 -16.21
CA GLU A 139 13.21 -0.92 -15.78
C GLU A 139 14.57 -0.73 -15.10
N ALA A 140 15.42 0.15 -15.64
CA ALA A 140 16.71 0.46 -15.05
C ALA A 140 16.55 1.10 -13.66
N LYS A 141 15.59 2.01 -13.48
CA LYS A 141 15.28 2.62 -12.18
C LYS A 141 14.72 1.60 -11.19
N ARG A 142 13.82 0.72 -11.64
CA ARG A 142 13.24 -0.35 -10.79
C ARG A 142 14.31 -1.30 -10.25
N LYS A 143 15.32 -1.66 -11.05
CA LYS A 143 16.41 -2.56 -10.61
C LYS A 143 17.34 -1.96 -9.55
N ARG A 144 17.30 -0.63 -9.35
CA ARG A 144 18.13 0.09 -8.37
C ARG A 144 17.45 0.25 -7.00
N ARG A 145 16.13 0.02 -6.93
CA ARG A 145 15.32 0.05 -5.71
C ARG A 145 15.27 -1.34 -5.10
#